data_AF-A0A8H7HQ53-F1
#
_entry.id   AF-A0A8H7HQ53-F1
#
_cell.length_a   1.000
_cell.length_b   1.000
_cell.length_c   1.000
_cell.angle_alpha   90.00
_cell.angle_beta   90.00
_cell.angle_gamma   90.00
#
_symmetry.space_group_name_H-M   'P 1'
#
loop_
_entity.id
_entity.type
_entity.pdbx_description
1 polymer ?
#
loop_
_entity_poly.entity_id
_entity_poly.type
_entity_poly.pdbx_seq_one_letter_code
_entity_poly.pdbx_strand_id
1 'polypeptide(L)'
;MPASNDKKERGPSQLRSPGRPSLGWAAVMVAIVFALFASAVFKWVIVGVWTGQSAEIVPGVVGQDKWCGKHYKPGLPAQPPGGNFPIPTTSTKPLLRFECWPGLRPYVSELDSTGSVLFSVSTVNQSPGAAYDPVKDGSVFRVSAQVDGKDVTSNLNLSVNTVIEEDKFTWSELGLTPRKDIYNLTCTATSAKSGNSFQHSSTITYLPPKPDAIGNVVQTDGRTGALLVSEAGKRIPILPFGFYTGFGGYLDQNLTILDDIKKEGYNFVHPVPTFDNATALELVLDRMEELGLWLVYDMRWTYKNLTVVRSEIESIKKRKNILTWYTADEPDGWEDPLDAPLKAAELINELDGYHPVALVLNCQDYYFAEYTAGSQIILQDTYPIGVNATWSTVWNTPCTPELGDCGCDNCEGRLEDIADRVDQYRDRLVWQGRTRDAVVWSVPQAFGEESYWPRKPTSQELALEMLLAINHGSLGIMPWIDNSSNIGIRTGVSPVAKTIPTLTPYILGGKSVISRPKVTGANRIDVTTWSMGGKTLLIALNLNDASAQAHIQLDQSNSNPTVLFQNGVKILKESKNAVGIQFQPLSSIIAIL
;
A
#
# COMPACT_ATOMS: atom_id res chain seq x y z
N MET A 1 -64.28 -19.22 44.01
CA MET A 1 -64.23 -18.68 45.39
C MET A 1 -62.83 -18.16 45.65
N PRO A 2 -62.65 -16.99 46.29
CA PRO A 2 -63.63 -15.92 46.59
C PRO A 2 -63.51 -14.79 45.54
N ALA A 3 -64.56 -14.11 45.06
CA ALA A 3 -65.71 -13.45 45.69
C ALA A 3 -65.39 -12.07 46.30
N SER A 4 -65.73 -11.01 45.56
CA SER A 4 -66.64 -9.92 45.99
C SER A 4 -66.88 -8.98 44.78
N ASN A 5 -68.08 -8.95 44.19
CA ASN A 5 -69.27 -8.17 44.57
C ASN A 5 -69.06 -6.65 44.56
N ASP A 6 -69.99 -5.79 44.14
CA ASP A 6 -71.18 -5.82 43.27
C ASP A 6 -71.72 -4.36 43.32
N LYS A 7 -72.29 -3.86 42.22
CA LYS A 7 -73.46 -2.93 42.17
C LYS A 7 -73.37 -1.47 42.72
N LYS A 8 -73.65 -0.48 41.85
CA LYS A 8 -74.92 0.33 41.71
C LYS A 8 -74.99 1.52 42.69
N GLU A 9 -75.57 2.69 42.44
CA GLU A 9 -76.55 3.21 41.46
C GLU A 9 -76.64 4.76 41.62
N ARG A 10 -77.13 5.44 40.57
CA ARG A 10 -77.93 6.71 40.52
C ARG A 10 -77.28 8.10 40.75
N GLY A 11 -77.56 9.01 39.79
CA GLY A 11 -77.30 10.47 39.78
C GLY A 11 -78.26 11.29 40.67
N PRO A 12 -78.44 12.64 40.51
CA PRO A 12 -78.63 13.37 39.24
C PRO A 12 -78.07 14.84 39.15
N SER A 13 -78.45 15.54 38.06
CA SER A 13 -78.50 17.01 37.79
C SER A 13 -77.19 17.80 37.64
N GLN A 14 -76.78 18.15 36.41
CA GLN A 14 -77.10 19.36 35.61
C GLN A 14 -76.38 20.65 36.05
N LEU A 15 -75.38 21.08 35.26
CA LEU A 15 -75.24 22.46 34.78
C LEU A 15 -74.33 22.51 33.55
N ARG A 16 -74.76 23.29 32.55
CA ARG A 16 -74.23 23.43 31.20
C ARG A 16 -72.90 24.19 31.16
N SER A 17 -71.98 23.76 30.29
CA SER A 17 -71.11 24.66 29.52
C SER A 17 -70.77 24.01 28.15
N PRO A 18 -70.47 24.80 27.10
CA PRO A 18 -70.63 24.39 25.71
C PRO A 18 -69.48 23.51 25.20
N GLY A 19 -69.83 22.69 24.20
CA GLY A 19 -68.99 21.63 23.64
C GLY A 19 -67.61 22.09 23.16
N ARG A 20 -66.60 21.29 23.50
CA ARG A 20 -65.34 21.23 22.77
C ARG A 20 -65.55 20.32 21.54
N PRO A 21 -65.12 20.73 20.35
CA PRO A 21 -65.13 19.85 19.18
C PRO A 21 -64.12 18.73 19.36
N SER A 22 -64.53 17.50 19.07
CA SER A 22 -63.64 16.36 18.92
C SER A 22 -62.78 16.58 17.66
N LEU A 23 -61.47 16.73 17.83
CA LEU A 23 -60.54 16.66 16.70
C LEU A 23 -60.58 15.24 16.14
N GLY A 24 -61.09 15.09 14.92
CA GLY A 24 -61.01 13.83 14.17
C GLY A 24 -59.56 13.45 13.93
N TRP A 25 -59.30 12.15 13.75
CA TRP A 25 -57.98 11.56 13.50
C TRP A 25 -57.16 12.24 12.38
N ALA A 26 -57.81 12.93 11.44
CA ALA A 26 -57.16 13.77 10.43
C ALA A 26 -56.41 14.99 11.03
N ALA A 27 -56.92 15.59 12.10
CA ALA A 27 -56.31 16.75 12.75
C ALA A 27 -55.10 16.37 13.62
N VAL A 28 -55.05 15.13 14.13
CA VAL A 28 -53.88 14.59 14.84
C VAL A 28 -52.75 14.25 13.87
N MET A 29 -53.08 13.71 12.68
CA MET A 29 -52.10 13.46 11.62
C MET A 29 -51.53 14.75 11.02
N VAL A 30 -52.36 15.79 10.83
CA VAL A 30 -51.88 17.11 10.37
C VAL A 30 -51.00 17.79 11.43
N ALA A 31 -51.29 17.63 12.73
CA ALA A 31 -50.44 18.16 13.80
C ALA A 31 -49.08 17.44 13.92
N ILE A 32 -49.02 16.13 13.65
CA ILE A 32 -47.76 15.37 13.64
C ILE A 32 -46.93 15.71 12.39
N VAL A 33 -47.56 15.89 11.23
CA VAL A 33 -46.87 16.33 10.00
C VAL A 33 -46.40 17.79 10.13
N PHE A 34 -47.17 18.68 10.75
CA PHE A 34 -46.73 20.06 11.04
C PHE A 34 -45.63 20.13 12.10
N ALA A 35 -45.62 19.25 13.10
CA ALA A 35 -44.53 19.17 14.08
C ALA A 35 -43.23 18.60 13.47
N LEU A 36 -43.33 17.67 12.51
CA LEU A 36 -42.20 17.15 11.75
C LEU A 36 -41.67 18.15 10.71
N PHE A 37 -42.55 18.94 10.08
CA PHE A 37 -42.14 20.03 9.18
C PHE A 37 -41.58 21.25 9.94
N ALA A 38 -42.14 21.59 11.10
CA ALA A 38 -41.59 22.65 11.95
C ALA A 38 -40.24 22.26 12.56
N SER A 39 -40.00 20.99 12.90
CA SER A 39 -38.69 20.51 13.36
C SER A 39 -37.62 20.51 12.25
N ALA A 40 -38.02 20.21 11.00
CA ALA A 40 -37.12 20.19 9.84
C ALA A 40 -36.81 21.60 9.29
N VAL A 41 -37.76 22.53 9.28
CA VAL A 41 -37.56 23.90 8.80
C VAL A 41 -36.95 24.80 9.88
N PHE A 42 -37.19 24.56 11.17
CA PHE A 42 -36.60 25.36 12.25
C PHE A 42 -35.12 25.03 12.52
N LYS A 43 -34.62 23.88 12.04
CA LYS A 43 -33.17 23.58 12.00
C LYS A 43 -32.43 24.22 10.83
N TRP A 44 -33.14 24.67 9.80
CA TRP A 44 -32.53 25.34 8.63
C TRP A 44 -32.54 26.88 8.71
N VAL A 45 -33.24 27.48 9.70
CA VAL A 45 -33.41 28.95 9.75
C VAL A 45 -32.73 29.62 10.96
N ILE A 46 -32.22 28.88 11.96
CA ILE A 46 -31.45 29.46 13.11
C ILE A 46 -29.94 29.16 13.04
N VAL A 47 -29.39 28.99 11.85
CA VAL A 47 -27.92 29.04 11.63
C VAL A 47 -27.53 30.08 10.57
N GLY A 48 -28.51 30.76 9.95
CA GLY A 48 -28.28 31.56 8.74
C GLY A 48 -28.19 33.07 8.91
N VAL A 49 -28.40 33.66 10.09
CA VAL A 49 -28.43 35.12 10.21
C VAL A 49 -27.90 35.55 11.58
N TRP A 50 -26.88 36.40 11.59
CA TRP A 50 -26.20 36.99 12.76
C TRP A 50 -25.04 36.20 13.38
N THR A 51 -24.08 35.80 12.55
CA THR A 51 -22.67 36.22 12.61
C THR A 51 -22.02 35.65 11.35
N GLY A 52 -21.64 36.52 10.42
CA GLY A 52 -21.05 36.14 9.14
C GLY A 52 -19.62 35.63 9.29
N GLN A 53 -19.45 34.50 9.98
CA GLN A 53 -18.25 33.68 9.97
C GLN A 53 -18.69 32.24 9.73
N SER A 54 -18.38 31.74 8.54
CA SER A 54 -18.24 30.33 8.26
C SER A 54 -17.46 29.70 9.42
N ALA A 55 -17.94 28.58 9.97
CA ALA A 55 -17.04 27.72 10.72
C ALA A 55 -15.86 27.43 9.78
N GLU A 56 -14.69 27.94 10.14
CA GLU A 56 -13.45 27.75 9.40
C GLU A 56 -13.20 26.24 9.28
N ILE A 57 -13.53 25.71 8.10
CA ILE A 57 -12.60 24.86 7.37
C ILE A 57 -11.23 25.51 7.57
N VAL A 58 -10.33 24.79 8.23
CA VAL A 58 -8.91 25.14 8.48
C VAL A 58 -8.50 26.48 7.84
N PRO A 59 -8.25 27.54 8.64
CA PRO A 59 -7.87 28.82 8.06
C PRO A 59 -6.55 28.66 7.30
N GLY A 60 -6.65 28.74 5.96
CA GLY A 60 -5.51 28.91 5.08
C GLY A 60 -5.06 27.68 4.28
N VAL A 61 -5.92 27.08 3.46
CA VAL A 61 -5.44 26.77 2.11
C VAL A 61 -5.54 28.09 1.35
N VAL A 62 -4.48 28.91 1.45
CA VAL A 62 -4.17 29.87 0.39
C VAL A 62 -4.29 29.07 -0.89
N GLY A 63 -5.26 29.41 -1.75
CA GLY A 63 -5.66 28.55 -2.87
C GLY A 63 -4.44 27.97 -3.55
N GLN A 64 -4.17 26.69 -3.31
CA GLN A 64 -2.89 26.10 -3.69
C GLN A 64 -2.75 26.30 -5.19
N ASP A 65 -1.67 26.93 -5.63
CA ASP A 65 -1.46 27.25 -7.04
C ASP A 65 -0.53 26.25 -7.71
N LYS A 66 0.03 25.32 -6.92
CA LYS A 66 1.04 24.36 -7.34
C LYS A 66 0.67 22.91 -7.01
N TRP A 67 1.10 21.97 -7.84
CA TRP A 67 1.01 20.53 -7.62
C TRP A 67 2.37 19.94 -8.00
N CYS A 68 2.98 19.16 -7.11
CA CYS A 68 4.36 18.66 -7.31
C CYS A 68 5.37 19.79 -7.62
N GLY A 69 5.19 20.99 -7.02
CA GLY A 69 6.02 22.18 -7.26
C GLY A 69 5.67 22.98 -8.53
N LYS A 70 4.79 22.48 -9.41
CA LYS A 70 4.45 23.10 -10.69
C LYS A 70 3.18 23.94 -10.58
N HIS A 71 3.15 25.14 -11.14
CA HIS A 71 1.88 25.85 -11.25
C HIS A 71 0.91 25.11 -12.16
N TYR A 72 -0.37 25.01 -11.81
CA TYR A 72 -1.36 24.28 -12.63
C TYR A 72 -2.52 25.13 -13.14
N LYS A 73 -2.77 26.31 -12.56
CA LYS A 73 -3.89 27.18 -12.95
C LYS A 73 -3.58 28.05 -14.18
N PRO A 74 -4.58 28.39 -15.00
CA PRO A 74 -4.40 29.29 -16.14
C PRO A 74 -3.78 30.63 -15.76
N GLY A 75 -2.87 31.11 -16.61
CA GLY A 75 -2.24 32.42 -16.46
C GLY A 75 -1.04 32.47 -15.50
N LEU A 76 -0.75 31.38 -14.78
CA LEU A 76 0.46 31.27 -13.98
C LEU A 76 1.67 30.84 -14.84
N PRO A 77 2.89 31.29 -14.50
CA PRO A 77 4.08 30.98 -15.30
C PRO A 77 4.57 29.55 -15.05
N ALA A 78 5.14 28.94 -16.09
CA ALA A 78 5.91 27.70 -15.93
C ALA A 78 7.12 27.95 -15.01
N GLN A 79 7.42 26.98 -14.16
CA GLN A 79 8.58 27.02 -13.26
C GLN A 79 9.13 25.62 -13.05
N PRO A 80 10.46 25.46 -12.88
CA PRO A 80 11.02 24.21 -12.40
C PRO A 80 10.37 23.84 -11.06
N PRO A 81 9.91 22.60 -10.86
CA PRO A 81 9.21 22.21 -9.64
C PRO A 81 10.09 22.38 -8.40
N GLY A 82 11.41 22.18 -8.55
CA GLY A 82 12.30 22.01 -7.39
C GLY A 82 12.06 20.67 -6.73
N GLY A 83 12.82 20.33 -5.68
CA GLY A 83 12.62 19.10 -4.93
C GLY A 83 12.84 17.78 -5.69
N ASN A 84 13.19 17.82 -6.99
CA ASN A 84 13.43 16.62 -7.80
C ASN A 84 14.48 15.70 -7.14
N PHE A 85 14.24 14.40 -7.21
CA PHE A 85 15.16 13.43 -6.62
C PHE A 85 16.51 13.43 -7.38
N PRO A 86 17.65 13.60 -6.69
CA PRO A 86 18.95 13.63 -7.34
C PRO A 86 19.36 12.23 -7.83
N ILE A 87 19.42 12.03 -9.14
CA ILE A 87 19.89 10.77 -9.74
C ILE A 87 21.42 10.67 -9.60
N PRO A 88 21.95 9.59 -9.01
CA PRO A 88 23.39 9.38 -8.91
C PRO A 88 24.10 9.31 -10.26
N THR A 89 25.27 9.97 -10.33
CA THR A 89 26.13 9.88 -11.51
C THR A 89 26.69 8.48 -11.70
N THR A 90 26.79 8.05 -12.97
CA THR A 90 27.42 6.77 -13.32
C THR A 90 28.94 6.89 -13.25
N SER A 91 29.56 6.02 -12.46
CA SER A 91 31.00 5.87 -12.36
C SER A 91 31.56 5.13 -13.59
N THR A 92 32.71 5.61 -14.09
CA THR A 92 33.48 4.94 -15.15
C THR A 92 34.31 3.76 -14.64
N LYS A 93 34.42 3.60 -13.32
CA LYS A 93 35.08 2.48 -12.64
C LYS A 93 34.06 1.68 -11.84
N PRO A 94 34.25 0.36 -11.69
CA PRO A 94 33.36 -0.44 -10.87
C PRO A 94 33.38 0.04 -9.41
N LEU A 95 32.22 0.01 -8.77
CA LEU A 95 32.04 0.25 -7.36
C LEU A 95 31.61 -1.06 -6.69
N LEU A 96 32.05 -1.29 -5.45
CA LEU A 96 31.53 -2.36 -4.61
C LEU A 96 30.42 -1.80 -3.73
N ARG A 97 29.23 -2.36 -3.85
CA ARG A 97 28.13 -2.15 -2.93
C ARG A 97 28.10 -3.33 -1.96
N PHE A 98 28.56 -3.07 -0.75
CA PHE A 98 28.42 -3.98 0.39
C PHE A 98 27.29 -3.48 1.27
N GLU A 99 26.37 -4.37 1.61
CA GLU A 99 25.21 -4.06 2.44
C GLU A 99 25.02 -5.12 3.50
N CYS A 100 24.51 -4.70 4.65
CA CYS A 100 24.00 -5.61 5.67
C CYS A 100 22.76 -5.04 6.36
N TRP A 101 21.86 -5.92 6.76
CA TRP A 101 20.58 -5.55 7.36
C TRP A 101 19.98 -6.73 8.15
N PRO A 102 19.02 -6.52 9.06
CA PRO A 102 18.41 -7.61 9.81
C PRO A 102 17.57 -8.53 8.91
N GLY A 103 17.50 -9.82 9.27
CA GLY A 103 16.63 -10.78 8.59
C GLY A 103 15.14 -10.59 8.85
N LEU A 104 14.78 -9.81 9.87
CA LEU A 104 13.40 -9.52 10.26
C LEU A 104 13.29 -8.10 10.83
N ARG A 105 12.20 -7.39 10.55
CA ARG A 105 11.90 -6.10 11.20
C ARG A 105 10.43 -6.00 11.64
N PRO A 106 10.13 -5.70 12.92
CA PRO A 106 11.03 -5.84 14.07
C PRO A 106 11.26 -7.32 14.43
N TYR A 107 12.29 -7.61 15.22
CA TYR A 107 12.33 -8.82 16.06
C TYR A 107 11.53 -8.58 17.35
N VAL A 108 10.89 -9.61 17.90
CA VAL A 108 10.11 -9.52 19.15
C VAL A 108 10.56 -10.60 20.12
N SER A 109 11.03 -10.24 21.32
CA SER A 109 11.73 -11.14 22.26
C SER A 109 11.06 -12.48 22.61
N GLU A 110 9.73 -12.57 22.67
CA GLU A 110 9.01 -13.84 22.91
C GLU A 110 8.67 -14.63 21.65
N LEU A 111 8.76 -13.99 20.48
CA LEU A 111 8.51 -14.62 19.18
C LEU A 111 9.83 -15.05 18.52
N ASP A 112 10.90 -14.31 18.79
CA ASP A 112 12.19 -14.38 18.10
C ASP A 112 13.33 -14.52 19.11
N SER A 113 13.63 -15.76 19.51
CA SER A 113 14.78 -16.07 20.36
C SER A 113 16.13 -15.89 19.66
N THR A 114 16.13 -15.85 18.33
CA THR A 114 17.32 -15.64 17.49
C THR A 114 17.15 -14.43 16.60
N GLY A 115 18.24 -13.70 16.40
CA GLY A 115 18.36 -12.67 15.38
C GLY A 115 19.17 -13.20 14.20
N SER A 116 19.16 -12.44 13.10
CA SER A 116 20.01 -12.73 11.96
C SER A 116 20.44 -11.47 11.23
N VAL A 117 21.61 -11.53 10.62
CA VAL A 117 22.13 -10.49 9.74
C VAL A 117 22.22 -11.05 8.33
N LEU A 118 21.67 -10.31 7.39
CA LEU A 118 21.76 -10.57 5.97
C LEU A 118 22.86 -9.73 5.37
N PHE A 119 23.55 -10.30 4.39
CA PHE A 119 24.66 -9.65 3.71
C PHE A 119 24.52 -9.75 2.19
N SER A 120 24.91 -8.69 1.50
CA SER A 120 25.03 -8.67 0.04
C SER A 120 26.32 -7.98 -0.38
N VAL A 121 26.94 -8.52 -1.43
CA VAL A 121 28.10 -7.91 -2.08
C VAL A 121 27.84 -7.92 -3.57
N SER A 122 27.74 -6.73 -4.17
CA SER A 122 27.49 -6.59 -5.60
C SER A 122 28.44 -5.57 -6.24
N THR A 123 28.75 -5.77 -7.52
CA THR A 123 29.42 -4.73 -8.31
C THR A 123 28.35 -3.83 -8.93
N VAL A 124 28.49 -2.53 -8.73
CA VAL A 124 27.58 -1.50 -9.28
C VAL A 124 28.39 -0.43 -10.00
N ASN A 125 27.71 0.43 -10.76
CA ASN A 125 28.30 1.57 -11.46
C ASN A 125 27.73 2.92 -10.98
N GLN A 126 26.92 2.94 -9.93
CA GLN A 126 26.32 4.14 -9.34
C GLN A 126 26.36 4.06 -7.81
N SER A 127 26.27 5.19 -7.13
CA SER A 127 26.14 5.19 -5.67
C SER A 127 24.75 4.69 -5.24
N PRO A 128 24.61 4.09 -4.05
CA PRO A 128 25.65 3.83 -3.06
C PRO A 128 26.60 2.70 -3.49
N GLY A 129 27.90 2.95 -3.33
CA GLY A 129 28.98 2.03 -3.67
C GLY A 129 30.33 2.70 -3.44
N ALA A 130 31.34 1.94 -3.04
CA ALA A 130 32.69 2.45 -2.81
C ALA A 130 33.64 2.01 -3.93
N ALA A 131 34.71 2.76 -4.15
CA ALA A 131 35.69 2.45 -5.18
C ALA A 131 36.23 1.01 -5.03
N TYR A 132 36.20 0.25 -6.12
CA TYR A 132 36.56 -1.17 -6.14
C TYR A 132 37.44 -1.46 -7.35
N ASP A 133 38.53 -2.19 -7.13
CA ASP A 133 39.40 -2.66 -8.20
C ASP A 133 39.38 -4.19 -8.21
N PRO A 134 38.62 -4.83 -9.12
CA PRO A 134 38.51 -6.29 -9.17
C PRO A 134 39.86 -7.01 -9.28
N VAL A 135 40.86 -6.36 -9.89
CA VAL A 135 42.20 -6.94 -10.05
C VAL A 135 42.96 -6.90 -8.73
N LYS A 136 42.90 -5.77 -8.00
CA LYS A 136 43.62 -5.62 -6.73
C LYS A 136 42.90 -6.29 -5.56
N ASP A 137 41.60 -6.04 -5.44
CA ASP A 137 40.77 -6.48 -4.32
C ASP A 137 40.25 -7.92 -4.48
N GLY A 138 40.28 -8.47 -5.70
CA GLY A 138 39.73 -9.80 -5.96
C GLY A 138 38.23 -9.87 -5.75
N SER A 139 37.70 -11.08 -5.60
CA SER A 139 36.26 -11.36 -5.61
C SER A 139 35.73 -11.98 -4.32
N VAL A 140 36.55 -12.11 -3.27
CA VAL A 140 36.17 -12.78 -2.02
C VAL A 140 36.42 -11.84 -0.84
N PHE A 141 35.43 -11.73 0.03
CA PHE A 141 35.44 -10.82 1.17
C PHE A 141 35.11 -11.58 2.47
N ARG A 142 35.91 -11.36 3.51
CA ARG A 142 35.63 -11.80 4.88
C ARG A 142 34.70 -10.79 5.53
N VAL A 143 33.59 -11.25 6.09
CA VAL A 143 32.57 -10.37 6.66
C VAL A 143 32.51 -10.48 8.17
N SER A 144 32.39 -9.34 8.83
CA SER A 144 32.03 -9.24 10.24
C SER A 144 30.84 -8.29 10.43
N ALA A 145 30.05 -8.52 11.47
CA ALA A 145 29.00 -7.62 11.89
C ALA A 145 28.93 -7.50 13.41
N GLN A 146 28.53 -6.32 13.86
CA GLN A 146 28.37 -5.95 15.26
C GLN A 146 27.02 -5.28 15.49
N VAL A 147 26.36 -5.66 16.58
CA VAL A 147 25.14 -5.01 17.08
C VAL A 147 25.50 -4.28 18.37
N ASP A 148 25.42 -2.94 18.36
CA ASP A 148 25.90 -2.06 19.44
C ASP A 148 27.31 -2.45 19.94
N GLY A 149 28.22 -2.74 18.98
CA GLY A 149 29.62 -3.10 19.26
C GLY A 149 29.85 -4.54 19.71
N LYS A 150 28.80 -5.39 19.77
CA LYS A 150 28.93 -6.82 20.09
C LYS A 150 28.94 -7.65 18.80
N ASP A 151 29.96 -8.49 18.62
CA ASP A 151 30.09 -9.33 17.43
C ASP A 151 28.94 -10.34 17.32
N VAL A 152 28.35 -10.45 16.12
CA VAL A 152 27.22 -11.35 15.83
C VAL A 152 27.48 -12.32 14.68
N THR A 153 28.67 -12.27 14.07
CA THR A 153 29.03 -13.08 12.90
C THR A 153 30.04 -14.18 13.22
N SER A 154 29.89 -15.31 12.54
CA SER A 154 30.70 -16.52 12.63
C SER A 154 31.59 -16.73 11.38
N ASN A 155 32.61 -15.88 11.19
CA ASN A 155 33.64 -16.05 10.14
C ASN A 155 33.08 -16.38 8.73
N LEU A 156 32.22 -15.51 8.19
CA LEU A 156 31.59 -15.69 6.88
C LEU A 156 32.47 -15.14 5.74
N ASN A 157 32.53 -15.86 4.61
CA ASN A 157 33.13 -15.38 3.37
C ASN A 157 32.05 -15.20 2.30
N LEU A 158 32.05 -14.04 1.65
CA LEU A 158 31.16 -13.72 0.53
C LEU A 158 31.94 -13.58 -0.77
N SER A 159 31.35 -14.04 -1.86
CA SER A 159 31.87 -13.76 -3.19
C SER A 159 31.20 -12.50 -3.76
N VAL A 160 31.86 -11.83 -4.69
CA VAL A 160 31.23 -10.74 -5.43
C VAL A 160 30.03 -11.27 -6.20
N ASN A 161 28.94 -10.49 -6.21
CA ASN A 161 27.63 -10.85 -6.75
C ASN A 161 26.89 -11.95 -5.97
N THR A 162 27.32 -12.23 -4.74
CA THR A 162 26.49 -12.95 -3.77
C THR A 162 25.27 -12.09 -3.43
N VAL A 163 24.07 -12.61 -3.75
CA VAL A 163 22.82 -11.85 -3.66
C VAL A 163 22.42 -11.62 -2.21
N ILE A 164 22.22 -12.70 -1.43
CA ILE A 164 21.92 -12.63 0.01
C ILE A 164 22.51 -13.87 0.69
N GLU A 165 23.33 -13.67 1.72
CA GLU A 165 23.72 -14.68 2.70
C GLU A 165 23.23 -14.30 4.09
N GLU A 166 23.11 -15.27 4.99
CA GLU A 166 22.63 -15.06 6.36
C GLU A 166 23.58 -15.65 7.38
N ASP A 167 23.77 -14.88 8.45
CA ASP A 167 24.35 -15.39 9.69
C ASP A 167 23.36 -15.17 10.85
N LYS A 168 23.37 -16.07 11.82
CA LYS A 168 22.40 -16.09 12.92
C LYS A 168 23.10 -15.96 14.26
N PHE A 169 22.41 -15.30 15.18
CA PHE A 169 22.91 -15.10 16.53
C PHE A 169 21.77 -15.24 17.55
N THR A 170 22.14 -15.50 18.81
CA THR A 170 21.18 -15.63 19.91
C THR A 170 21.18 -14.36 20.75
N TRP A 171 20.02 -13.75 20.98
CA TRP A 171 19.91 -12.48 21.74
C TRP A 171 20.44 -12.60 23.17
N SER A 172 20.17 -13.72 23.84
CA SER A 172 20.60 -13.97 25.22
C SER A 172 22.12 -14.10 25.36
N GLU A 173 22.80 -14.66 24.35
CA GLU A 173 24.27 -14.79 24.32
C GLU A 173 24.97 -13.44 24.17
N LEU A 174 24.34 -12.51 23.43
CA LEU A 174 24.83 -11.14 23.32
C LEU A 174 24.59 -10.33 24.59
N GLY A 175 23.68 -10.73 25.47
CA GLY A 175 23.26 -9.91 26.62
C GLY A 175 22.68 -8.56 26.19
N LEU A 176 21.96 -8.52 25.06
CA LEU A 176 21.17 -7.37 24.62
C LEU A 176 19.71 -7.58 25.04
N THR A 177 19.13 -6.59 25.70
CA THR A 177 17.77 -6.67 26.25
C THR A 177 16.77 -5.95 25.36
N PRO A 178 15.61 -6.54 25.04
CA PRO A 178 14.65 -5.89 24.15
C PRO A 178 14.23 -4.49 24.63
N ARG A 179 14.11 -3.53 23.70
CA ARG A 179 13.78 -2.12 23.98
C ARG A 179 13.10 -1.46 22.77
N LYS A 180 12.46 -0.30 22.98
CA LYS A 180 11.88 0.48 21.88
C LYS A 180 12.94 1.18 21.02
N ASP A 181 14.06 1.56 21.63
CA ASP A 181 15.16 2.20 20.91
C ASP A 181 15.86 1.22 19.96
N ILE A 182 16.23 1.72 18.79
CA ILE A 182 16.95 0.95 17.78
C ILE A 182 18.34 0.50 18.27
N TYR A 183 18.83 -0.61 17.73
CA TYR A 183 20.22 -1.04 17.82
C TYR A 183 20.97 -0.64 16.55
N ASN A 184 22.24 -0.27 16.69
CA ASN A 184 23.12 0.01 15.57
C ASN A 184 23.76 -1.29 15.07
N LEU A 185 23.52 -1.62 13.80
CA LEU A 185 24.22 -2.68 13.09
C LEU A 185 25.34 -2.07 12.26
N THR A 186 26.58 -2.50 12.52
CA THR A 186 27.74 -2.11 11.71
C THR A 186 28.39 -3.36 11.15
N CYS A 187 28.65 -3.37 9.86
CA CYS A 187 29.26 -4.50 9.18
C CYS A 187 30.48 -4.06 8.40
N THR A 188 31.45 -4.97 8.28
CA THR A 188 32.66 -4.77 7.48
C THR A 188 32.88 -5.96 6.57
N ALA A 189 33.10 -5.70 5.28
CA ALA A 189 33.59 -6.66 4.32
C ALA A 189 35.06 -6.34 4.01
N THR A 190 35.97 -7.28 4.27
CA THR A 190 37.41 -7.11 4.04
C THR A 190 37.86 -8.04 2.92
N SER A 191 38.47 -7.47 1.87
CA SER A 191 39.02 -8.23 0.76
C SER A 191 40.01 -9.28 1.27
N ALA A 192 39.80 -10.53 0.88
CA ALA A 192 40.72 -11.62 1.18
C ALA A 192 42.07 -11.49 0.46
N LYS A 193 42.16 -10.63 -0.57
CA LYS A 193 43.35 -10.44 -1.40
C LYS A 193 44.15 -9.20 -1.02
N SER A 194 43.51 -8.03 -0.94
CA SER A 194 44.18 -6.75 -0.67
C SER A 194 44.14 -6.33 0.79
N GLY A 195 43.20 -6.85 1.59
CA GLY A 195 42.92 -6.37 2.94
C GLY A 195 42.13 -5.06 2.99
N ASN A 196 41.72 -4.51 1.84
CA ASN A 196 40.85 -3.33 1.79
C ASN A 196 39.49 -3.65 2.41
N SER A 197 38.96 -2.71 3.18
CA SER A 197 37.69 -2.87 3.91
C SER A 197 36.61 -1.94 3.39
N PHE A 198 35.38 -2.46 3.37
CA PHE A 198 34.15 -1.79 2.96
C PHE A 198 33.18 -1.87 4.14
N GLN A 199 32.60 -0.74 4.54
CA GLN A 199 31.70 -0.69 5.69
C GLN A 199 30.27 -0.34 5.28
N HIS A 200 29.31 -0.88 6.01
CA HIS A 200 27.90 -0.56 5.91
C HIS A 200 27.29 -0.50 7.31
N SER A 201 26.36 0.42 7.52
CA SER A 201 25.60 0.53 8.75
C SER A 201 24.10 0.50 8.46
N SER A 202 23.36 -0.15 9.34
CA SER A 202 21.90 -0.26 9.33
C SER A 202 21.40 -0.26 10.77
N THR A 203 20.10 -0.36 10.97
CA THR A 203 19.48 -0.50 12.29
C THR A 203 18.85 -1.88 12.48
N ILE A 204 18.71 -2.29 13.74
CA ILE A 204 17.90 -3.45 14.13
C ILE A 204 16.92 -3.02 15.21
N THR A 205 15.64 -3.36 14.99
CA THR A 205 14.59 -3.18 16.00
C THR A 205 14.37 -4.51 16.71
N TYR A 206 14.62 -4.56 18.01
CA TYR A 206 14.38 -5.73 18.86
C TYR A 206 13.50 -5.34 20.05
N LEU A 207 12.20 -5.60 19.89
CA LEU A 207 11.15 -5.10 20.77
C LEU A 207 10.89 -6.04 21.96
N PRO A 208 10.37 -5.47 23.07
CA PRO A 208 9.80 -6.25 24.16
C PRO A 208 8.67 -7.16 23.68
N PRO A 209 8.18 -8.06 24.55
CA PRO A 209 6.96 -8.81 24.26
C PRO A 209 5.83 -7.85 23.85
N LYS A 210 5.06 -8.25 22.83
CA LYS A 210 3.91 -7.45 22.37
C LYS A 210 2.97 -7.21 23.58
N PRO A 211 2.74 -5.95 23.99
CA PRO A 211 1.82 -5.64 25.08
C PRO A 211 0.40 -6.15 24.82
N ASP A 212 -0.37 -6.38 25.88
CA ASP A 212 -1.78 -6.80 25.77
C ASP A 212 -2.66 -5.76 25.07
N ALA A 213 -2.27 -4.48 25.13
CA ALA A 213 -2.98 -3.38 24.47
C ALA A 213 -2.81 -3.38 22.94
N ILE A 214 -1.89 -4.18 22.39
CA ILE A 214 -1.63 -4.29 20.95
C ILE A 214 -2.17 -5.63 20.46
N GLY A 215 -3.04 -5.63 19.45
CA GLY A 215 -3.79 -6.83 19.06
C GLY A 215 -2.96 -7.87 18.31
N ASN A 216 -2.07 -7.43 17.41
CA ASN A 216 -1.20 -8.32 16.64
C ASN A 216 0.19 -7.70 16.38
N VAL A 217 1.06 -8.44 15.68
CA VAL A 217 2.36 -7.96 15.17
C VAL A 217 2.39 -8.21 13.68
N VAL A 218 2.94 -7.27 12.93
CA VAL A 218 3.31 -7.45 11.52
C VAL A 218 4.80 -7.19 11.37
N GLN A 219 5.50 -8.18 10.84
CA GLN A 219 6.94 -8.11 10.62
C GLN A 219 7.23 -8.04 9.13
N THR A 220 8.41 -7.59 8.75
CA THR A 220 8.88 -7.59 7.37
C THR A 220 10.03 -8.58 7.24
N ASP A 221 9.96 -9.46 6.23
CA ASP A 221 11.09 -10.33 5.85
C ASP A 221 12.22 -9.48 5.26
N GLY A 222 13.39 -9.50 5.88
CA GLY A 222 14.55 -8.78 5.39
C GLY A 222 15.00 -9.23 3.99
N ARG A 223 14.68 -10.45 3.55
CA ARG A 223 15.09 -10.95 2.24
C ARG A 223 14.25 -10.42 1.10
N THR A 224 12.94 -10.44 1.31
CA THR A 224 11.96 -10.26 0.25
C THR A 224 11.20 -8.95 0.39
N GLY A 225 11.22 -8.32 1.56
CA GLY A 225 10.35 -7.20 1.88
C GLY A 225 8.90 -7.61 2.14
N ALA A 226 8.60 -8.91 2.13
CA ALA A 226 7.26 -9.42 2.39
C ALA A 226 6.77 -9.03 3.79
N LEU A 227 5.52 -8.61 3.89
CA LEU A 227 4.85 -8.55 5.18
C LEU A 227 4.59 -9.97 5.69
N LEU A 228 4.81 -10.16 6.98
CA LEU A 228 4.71 -11.42 7.68
C LEU A 228 3.70 -11.25 8.82
N VAL A 229 2.61 -12.01 8.72
CA VAL A 229 1.52 -12.02 9.70
C VAL A 229 1.53 -13.34 10.48
N SER A 230 0.90 -13.35 11.66
CA SER A 230 0.74 -14.56 12.45
C SER A 230 -0.59 -15.23 12.14
N GLU A 231 -0.54 -16.44 11.58
CA GLU A 231 -1.71 -17.31 11.41
C GLU A 231 -1.47 -18.65 12.12
N ALA A 232 -2.38 -19.02 13.03
CA ALA A 232 -2.27 -20.25 13.83
C ALA A 232 -0.91 -20.42 14.53
N GLY A 233 -0.31 -19.32 15.00
CA GLY A 233 0.99 -19.31 15.67
C GLY A 233 2.20 -19.45 14.72
N LYS A 234 1.99 -19.38 13.40
CA LYS A 234 3.05 -19.41 12.40
C LYS A 234 3.16 -18.07 11.70
N ARG A 235 4.39 -17.66 11.46
CA ARG A 235 4.72 -16.52 10.60
C ARG A 235 4.49 -16.92 9.14
N ILE A 236 3.59 -16.24 8.46
CA ILE A 236 3.30 -16.48 7.05
C ILE A 236 3.45 -15.19 6.24
N PRO A 237 4.01 -15.25 5.02
CA PRO A 237 4.01 -14.10 4.13
C PRO A 237 2.60 -13.83 3.60
N ILE A 238 2.23 -12.55 3.57
CA ILE A 238 1.01 -12.07 2.91
C ILE A 238 1.42 -11.19 1.74
N LEU A 239 0.82 -11.43 0.57
CA LEU A 239 0.80 -10.49 -0.55
C LEU A 239 -0.51 -9.69 -0.44
N PRO A 240 -0.49 -8.44 0.06
CA PRO A 240 -1.71 -7.69 0.29
C PRO A 240 -2.39 -7.40 -1.04
N PHE A 241 -3.64 -7.84 -1.17
CA PHE A 241 -4.43 -7.70 -2.37
C PHE A 241 -5.88 -7.38 -1.97
N GLY A 242 -6.28 -6.14 -2.20
CA GLY A 242 -7.50 -5.54 -1.67
C GLY A 242 -7.75 -4.21 -2.37
N PHE A 243 -8.64 -3.39 -1.82
CA PHE A 243 -9.01 -2.09 -2.39
C PHE A 243 -9.00 -1.02 -1.29
N TYR A 244 -8.80 0.24 -1.69
CA TYR A 244 -9.41 1.32 -0.94
C TYR A 244 -10.92 1.11 -0.97
N THR A 245 -11.60 1.26 0.15
CA THR A 245 -13.02 0.94 0.26
C THR A 245 -13.76 2.09 0.93
N GLY A 246 -14.77 2.65 0.27
CA GLY A 246 -15.52 3.77 0.82
C GLY A 246 -16.13 3.43 2.18
N PHE A 247 -15.90 4.25 3.21
CA PHE A 247 -16.58 4.06 4.49
C PHE A 247 -18.00 4.62 4.45
N GLY A 248 -18.13 5.94 4.25
CA GLY A 248 -19.39 6.67 4.31
C GLY A 248 -20.30 6.36 3.12
N GLY A 249 -21.56 6.03 3.39
CA GLY A 249 -22.52 5.65 2.36
C GLY A 249 -22.26 4.26 1.74
N TYR A 250 -21.42 3.43 2.36
CA TYR A 250 -21.04 2.13 1.85
C TYR A 250 -20.81 1.12 2.97
N LEU A 251 -19.59 1.00 3.51
CA LEU A 251 -19.31 0.06 4.61
C LEU A 251 -20.11 0.39 5.88
N ASP A 252 -20.33 1.68 6.16
CA ASP A 252 -21.10 2.14 7.32
C ASP A 252 -22.60 1.81 7.25
N GLN A 253 -23.10 1.46 6.06
CA GLN A 253 -24.51 1.13 5.81
C GLN A 253 -24.74 -0.36 5.57
N ASN A 254 -23.73 -1.10 5.09
CA ASN A 254 -23.91 -2.49 4.70
C ASN A 254 -22.67 -3.36 4.96
N LEU A 255 -22.64 -4.04 6.10
CA LEU A 255 -21.56 -4.96 6.47
C LEU A 255 -21.41 -6.17 5.54
N THR A 256 -22.46 -6.56 4.80
CA THR A 256 -22.39 -7.72 3.88
C THR A 256 -21.43 -7.50 2.71
N ILE A 257 -21.04 -6.25 2.45
CA ILE A 257 -19.98 -5.92 1.50
C ILE A 257 -18.67 -6.63 1.89
N LEU A 258 -18.35 -6.72 3.19
CA LEU A 258 -17.15 -7.38 3.68
C LEU A 258 -17.18 -8.89 3.42
N ASP A 259 -18.34 -9.52 3.54
CA ASP A 259 -18.55 -10.92 3.17
C ASP A 259 -18.24 -11.17 1.70
N ASP A 260 -18.72 -10.28 0.83
CA ASP A 260 -18.44 -10.35 -0.59
C ASP A 260 -16.96 -10.14 -0.88
N ILE A 261 -16.29 -9.19 -0.22
CA ILE A 261 -14.84 -8.96 -0.35
C ILE A 261 -14.08 -10.24 -0.02
N LYS A 262 -14.40 -10.89 1.09
CA LYS A 262 -13.74 -12.15 1.48
C LYS A 262 -13.99 -13.26 0.47
N LYS A 263 -15.24 -13.43 0.03
CA LYS A 263 -15.66 -14.45 -0.93
C LYS A 263 -15.01 -14.27 -2.31
N GLU A 264 -14.76 -13.03 -2.70
CA GLU A 264 -14.10 -12.69 -3.95
C GLU A 264 -12.59 -12.95 -3.94
N GLY A 265 -12.00 -13.24 -2.77
CA GLY A 265 -10.60 -13.68 -2.64
C GLY A 265 -9.64 -12.57 -2.18
N TYR A 266 -10.14 -11.39 -1.85
CA TYR A 266 -9.34 -10.32 -1.26
C TYR A 266 -8.98 -10.63 0.20
N ASN A 267 -7.81 -10.15 0.63
CA ASN A 267 -7.27 -10.48 1.95
C ASN A 267 -7.17 -9.27 2.91
N PHE A 268 -7.37 -8.04 2.43
CA PHE A 268 -7.44 -6.86 3.28
C PHE A 268 -8.51 -5.88 2.78
N VAL A 269 -8.87 -4.93 3.65
CA VAL A 269 -9.71 -3.76 3.37
C VAL A 269 -8.99 -2.51 3.89
N HIS A 270 -9.03 -1.44 3.10
CA HIS A 270 -8.60 -0.10 3.50
C HIS A 270 -9.82 0.82 3.54
N PRO A 271 -10.54 0.90 4.68
CA PRO A 271 -11.66 1.82 4.82
C PRO A 271 -11.18 3.27 4.67
N VAL A 272 -11.74 4.02 3.72
CA VAL A 272 -11.42 5.42 3.50
C VAL A 272 -12.26 6.28 4.45
N PRO A 273 -11.68 7.24 5.22
CA PRO A 273 -12.42 8.09 6.15
C PRO A 273 -13.59 8.81 5.46
N THR A 274 -14.63 9.18 6.20
CA THR A 274 -14.49 10.13 7.32
C THR A 274 -14.62 9.54 8.73
N PHE A 275 -15.04 8.28 8.88
CA PHE A 275 -15.23 7.63 10.20
C PHE A 275 -16.14 8.38 11.19
N ASP A 276 -17.02 9.26 10.69
CA ASP A 276 -17.88 10.11 11.52
C ASP A 276 -18.81 9.31 12.45
N ASN A 277 -19.17 8.08 12.05
CA ASN A 277 -19.98 7.17 12.84
C ASN A 277 -19.09 6.11 13.51
N ALA A 278 -18.62 6.41 14.72
CA ALA A 278 -17.77 5.52 15.51
C ALA A 278 -18.40 4.14 15.77
N THR A 279 -19.72 4.06 15.96
CA THR A 279 -20.41 2.76 16.14
C THR A 279 -20.36 1.92 14.87
N ALA A 280 -20.59 2.54 13.70
CA ALA A 280 -20.46 1.82 12.44
C ALA A 280 -19.02 1.40 12.17
N LEU A 281 -18.04 2.24 12.50
CA LEU A 281 -16.62 1.87 12.41
C LEU A 281 -16.32 0.63 13.24
N GLU A 282 -16.74 0.59 14.51
CA GLU A 282 -16.52 -0.59 15.36
C GLU A 282 -17.15 -1.86 14.76
N LEU A 283 -18.37 -1.77 14.23
CA LEU A 283 -19.05 -2.91 13.57
C LEU A 283 -18.33 -3.38 12.29
N VAL A 284 -17.81 -2.45 11.49
CA VAL A 284 -17.01 -2.76 10.29
C VAL A 284 -15.73 -3.48 10.70
N LEU A 285 -15.01 -2.95 11.68
CA LEU A 285 -13.75 -3.54 12.15
C LEU A 285 -13.96 -4.91 12.81
N ASP A 286 -15.02 -5.08 13.61
CA ASP A 286 -15.41 -6.37 14.19
C ASP A 286 -15.67 -7.40 13.08
N ARG A 287 -16.45 -7.03 12.05
CA ARG A 287 -16.76 -7.92 10.94
C ARG A 287 -15.53 -8.27 10.10
N MET A 288 -14.61 -7.33 9.91
CA MET A 288 -13.32 -7.60 9.25
C MET A 288 -12.49 -8.63 10.03
N GLU A 289 -12.40 -8.50 11.36
CA GLU A 289 -11.71 -9.46 12.23
C GLU A 289 -12.35 -10.86 12.12
N GLU A 290 -13.68 -10.95 12.19
CA GLU A 290 -14.42 -12.22 12.07
C GLU A 290 -14.15 -12.95 10.75
N LEU A 291 -14.01 -12.20 9.66
CA LEU A 291 -13.75 -12.74 8.32
C LEU A 291 -12.26 -13.02 8.06
N GLY A 292 -11.36 -12.62 8.96
CA GLY A 292 -9.93 -12.65 8.74
C GLY A 292 -9.53 -11.78 7.55
N LEU A 293 -10.09 -10.58 7.46
CA LEU A 293 -9.67 -9.51 6.55
C LEU A 293 -8.71 -8.60 7.31
N TRP A 294 -7.55 -8.34 6.73
CA TRP A 294 -6.58 -7.42 7.30
C TRP A 294 -7.02 -5.96 7.13
N LEU A 295 -6.65 -5.09 8.06
CA LEU A 295 -6.97 -3.67 8.10
C LEU A 295 -5.75 -2.84 7.68
N VAL A 296 -5.92 -2.01 6.66
CA VAL A 296 -5.08 -0.83 6.46
C VAL A 296 -5.84 0.35 7.06
N TYR A 297 -5.36 0.90 8.18
CA TYR A 297 -6.07 1.98 8.87
C TYR A 297 -5.60 3.34 8.37
N ASP A 298 -6.55 4.17 7.97
CA ASP A 298 -6.30 5.40 7.21
C ASP A 298 -6.38 6.66 8.06
N MET A 299 -5.29 7.43 8.10
CA MET A 299 -5.15 8.70 8.82
C MET A 299 -4.97 9.90 7.87
N ARG A 300 -5.32 9.77 6.58
CA ARG A 300 -4.97 10.78 5.54
C ARG A 300 -5.38 12.21 5.87
N TRP A 301 -6.46 12.41 6.62
CA TRP A 301 -6.94 13.75 7.01
C TRP A 301 -6.39 14.24 8.35
N THR A 302 -5.84 13.34 9.17
CA THR A 302 -5.49 13.61 10.58
C THR A 302 -4.00 13.58 10.84
N TYR A 303 -3.18 13.00 9.95
CA TYR A 303 -1.74 12.75 10.20
C TYR A 303 -0.92 14.00 10.54
N LYS A 304 -1.34 15.19 10.09
CA LYS A 304 -0.70 16.48 10.42
C LYS A 304 -0.94 16.93 11.87
N ASN A 305 -1.95 16.38 12.55
CA ASN A 305 -2.31 16.71 13.92
C ASN A 305 -2.01 15.53 14.86
N LEU A 306 -0.82 15.56 15.47
CA LEU A 306 -0.33 14.49 16.35
C LEU A 306 -1.23 14.19 17.56
N THR A 307 -2.04 15.15 18.01
CA THR A 307 -3.01 14.90 19.09
C THR A 307 -4.14 13.97 18.62
N VAL A 308 -4.62 14.17 17.39
CA VAL A 308 -5.67 13.33 16.80
C VAL A 308 -5.10 11.95 16.44
N VAL A 309 -3.92 11.91 15.81
CA VAL A 309 -3.20 10.66 15.50
C VAL A 309 -3.05 9.78 16.74
N ARG A 310 -2.63 10.37 17.88
CA ARG A 310 -2.54 9.65 19.15
C ARG A 310 -3.87 9.04 19.57
N SER A 311 -4.96 9.81 19.48
CA SER A 311 -6.31 9.33 19.83
C SER A 311 -6.75 8.16 18.95
N GLU A 312 -6.48 8.23 17.65
CA GLU A 312 -6.83 7.18 16.70
C GLU A 312 -6.02 5.90 16.98
N ILE A 313 -4.71 6.01 17.16
CA ILE A 313 -3.83 4.86 17.49
C ILE A 313 -4.31 4.17 18.77
N GLU A 314 -4.57 4.92 19.84
CA GLU A 314 -5.03 4.33 21.12
C GLU A 314 -6.39 3.62 20.98
N SER A 315 -7.27 4.10 20.09
CA SER A 315 -8.56 3.46 19.85
C SER A 315 -8.47 2.18 19.02
N ILE A 316 -7.51 2.10 18.09
CA ILE A 316 -7.43 1.05 17.07
C ILE A 316 -6.37 0.00 17.36
N LYS A 317 -5.23 0.31 18.00
CA LYS A 317 -4.09 -0.62 18.13
C LYS A 317 -4.38 -1.97 18.80
N LYS A 318 -5.50 -2.08 19.54
CA LYS A 318 -6.00 -3.32 20.14
C LYS A 318 -6.58 -4.32 19.13
N ARG A 319 -6.87 -3.87 17.90
CA ARG A 319 -7.43 -4.69 16.81
C ARG A 319 -6.45 -5.78 16.42
N LYS A 320 -6.97 -6.99 16.15
CA LYS A 320 -6.14 -8.19 15.93
C LYS A 320 -5.75 -8.41 14.47
N ASN A 321 -6.24 -7.56 13.59
CA ASN A 321 -6.09 -7.66 12.15
C ASN A 321 -5.43 -6.42 11.54
N ILE A 322 -4.68 -5.61 12.29
CA ILE A 322 -3.97 -4.47 11.69
C ILE A 322 -2.84 -4.99 10.80
N LEU A 323 -2.83 -4.56 9.54
CA LEU A 323 -1.74 -4.83 8.61
C LEU A 323 -0.69 -3.74 8.65
N THR A 324 -1.14 -2.49 8.54
CA THR A 324 -0.30 -1.29 8.47
C THR A 324 -1.12 -0.05 8.79
N TRP A 325 -0.45 0.96 9.34
CA TRP A 325 -0.98 2.31 9.50
C TRP A 325 -0.69 3.14 8.25
N TYR A 326 -1.73 3.66 7.61
CA TYR A 326 -1.61 4.54 6.44
C TYR A 326 -1.71 6.00 6.88
N THR A 327 -0.62 6.76 6.71
CA THR A 327 -0.51 8.12 7.23
C THR A 327 -1.04 9.17 6.28
N ALA A 328 -0.51 9.25 5.07
CA ALA A 328 -0.72 10.38 4.18
C ALA A 328 -1.14 9.94 2.77
N ASP A 329 -2.04 10.75 2.21
CA ASP A 329 -2.56 10.62 0.85
C ASP A 329 -2.01 11.78 0.00
N GLU A 330 -1.08 11.47 -0.90
CA GLU A 330 -0.45 12.44 -1.81
C GLU A 330 0.12 13.71 -1.13
N PRO A 331 0.85 13.61 0.01
CA PRO A 331 1.37 14.78 0.70
C PRO A 331 2.34 15.60 -0.16
N ASP A 332 2.95 14.96 -1.15
CA ASP A 332 3.82 15.56 -2.17
C ASP A 332 3.05 16.41 -3.18
N GLY A 333 1.87 15.96 -3.60
CA GLY A 333 0.96 16.73 -4.46
C GLY A 333 0.38 17.94 -3.73
N TRP A 334 -0.07 17.74 -2.48
CA TRP A 334 -0.60 18.80 -1.60
C TRP A 334 0.46 19.77 -1.07
N GLU A 335 1.76 19.50 -1.34
CA GLU A 335 2.89 20.25 -0.80
C GLU A 335 2.80 20.42 0.73
N ASP A 336 2.31 19.37 1.39
CA ASP A 336 2.21 19.35 2.84
C ASP A 336 3.60 19.43 3.48
N PRO A 337 3.72 19.85 4.76
CA PRO A 337 5.02 19.99 5.39
C PRO A 337 5.87 18.73 5.25
N LEU A 338 7.11 18.88 4.76
CA LEU A 338 8.03 17.77 4.43
C LEU A 338 8.23 16.78 5.58
N ASP A 339 8.14 17.25 6.82
CA ASP A 339 8.36 16.44 8.02
C ASP A 339 7.06 15.85 8.63
N ALA A 340 5.89 16.16 8.09
CA ALA A 340 4.62 15.72 8.65
C ALA A 340 4.43 14.18 8.59
N PRO A 341 4.70 13.48 7.46
CA PRO A 341 4.63 12.02 7.44
C PRO A 341 5.62 11.37 8.41
N LEU A 342 6.84 11.92 8.52
CA LEU A 342 7.86 11.42 9.46
C LEU A 342 7.40 11.55 10.91
N LYS A 343 6.91 12.72 11.33
CA LYS A 343 6.39 12.94 12.69
C LYS A 343 5.22 12.00 13.03
N ALA A 344 4.33 11.76 12.08
CA ALA A 344 3.24 10.81 12.26
C ALA A 344 3.76 9.37 12.45
N ALA A 345 4.71 8.95 11.61
CA ALA A 345 5.35 7.63 11.72
C ALA A 345 6.13 7.45 13.03
N GLU A 346 6.85 8.47 13.49
CA GLU A 346 7.55 8.46 14.78
C GLU A 346 6.58 8.28 15.95
N LEU A 347 5.45 8.99 15.94
CA LEU A 347 4.40 8.83 16.95
C LEU A 347 3.75 7.44 16.90
N ILE A 348 3.50 6.89 15.70
CA ILE A 348 3.01 5.51 15.54
C ILE A 348 4.01 4.51 16.15
N ASN A 349 5.30 4.67 15.88
CA ASN A 349 6.34 3.81 16.44
C ASN A 349 6.47 3.97 17.97
N GLU A 350 6.25 5.19 18.50
CA GLU A 350 6.21 5.44 19.95
C GLU A 350 5.06 4.68 20.62
N LEU A 351 3.86 4.66 20.03
CA LEU A 351 2.63 4.15 20.68
C LEU A 351 2.32 2.69 20.38
N ASP A 352 2.74 2.22 19.22
CA ASP A 352 2.60 0.87 18.72
C ASP A 352 3.99 0.26 18.53
N GLY A 353 4.65 0.54 17.39
CA GLY A 353 5.96 0.00 17.03
C GLY A 353 5.97 -1.45 16.53
N TYR A 354 4.82 -2.15 16.52
CA TYR A 354 4.72 -3.55 16.06
C TYR A 354 4.08 -3.71 14.68
N HIS A 355 3.77 -2.60 14.00
CA HIS A 355 3.19 -2.55 12.66
C HIS A 355 3.94 -1.58 11.76
N PRO A 356 4.06 -1.86 10.45
CA PRO A 356 4.68 -0.95 9.50
C PRO A 356 3.79 0.26 9.20
N VAL A 357 4.41 1.34 8.72
CA VAL A 357 3.75 2.57 8.28
C VAL A 357 3.78 2.70 6.76
N ALA A 358 2.66 3.11 6.18
CA ALA A 358 2.43 3.28 4.76
C ALA A 358 2.01 4.71 4.40
N LEU A 359 2.28 5.14 3.17
CA LEU A 359 1.73 6.34 2.54
C LEU A 359 1.67 6.16 1.02
N VAL A 360 0.88 6.97 0.31
CA VAL A 360 0.93 7.06 -1.15
C VAL A 360 1.52 8.40 -1.59
N LEU A 361 2.21 8.38 -2.72
CA LEU A 361 2.75 9.56 -3.39
C LEU A 361 2.27 9.61 -4.84
N ASN A 362 1.89 10.81 -5.30
CA ASN A 362 1.47 11.05 -6.68
C ASN A 362 2.55 11.63 -7.58
N CYS A 363 3.44 12.44 -7.02
CA CYS A 363 4.47 13.12 -7.78
C CYS A 363 5.54 12.13 -8.27
N GLN A 364 6.13 12.41 -9.43
CA GLN A 364 7.15 11.51 -9.97
C GLN A 364 8.34 11.43 -9.04
N ASP A 365 8.86 12.56 -8.56
CA ASP A 365 10.11 12.63 -7.80
C ASP A 365 10.21 13.81 -6.81
N TYR A 366 9.12 14.53 -6.57
CA TYR A 366 9.10 15.75 -5.75
C TYR A 366 9.29 15.43 -4.25
N TYR A 367 10.43 15.84 -3.67
CA TYR A 367 10.83 15.62 -2.28
C TYR A 367 10.60 14.17 -1.81
N PHE A 368 10.84 13.21 -2.72
CA PHE A 368 10.60 11.79 -2.46
C PHE A 368 11.36 11.32 -1.21
N ALA A 369 12.55 11.85 -0.95
CA ALA A 369 13.36 11.40 0.18
C ALA A 369 12.75 11.80 1.53
N GLU A 370 12.25 13.03 1.60
CA GLU A 370 11.68 13.63 2.80
C GLU A 370 10.32 13.04 3.11
N TYR A 371 9.42 13.00 2.12
CA TYR A 371 8.07 12.48 2.33
C TYR A 371 8.06 11.00 2.71
N THR A 372 9.00 10.21 2.21
CA THR A 372 9.04 8.76 2.47
C THR A 372 9.83 8.36 3.71
N ALA A 373 10.51 9.29 4.40
CA ALA A 373 11.51 8.99 5.42
C ALA A 373 10.99 8.10 6.56
N GLY A 374 9.72 8.26 6.95
CA GLY A 374 9.10 7.52 8.05
C GLY A 374 8.43 6.18 7.67
N SER A 375 8.19 5.94 6.38
CA SER A 375 7.34 4.83 5.91
C SER A 375 8.15 3.63 5.44
N GLN A 376 7.65 2.42 5.74
CA GLN A 376 8.21 1.14 5.25
C GLN A 376 7.47 0.64 4.01
N ILE A 377 6.29 1.20 3.72
CA ILE A 377 5.51 0.88 2.54
C ILE A 377 5.24 2.19 1.80
N ILE A 378 5.68 2.27 0.55
CA ILE A 378 5.50 3.45 -0.29
C ILE A 378 4.62 3.04 -1.46
N LEU A 379 3.42 3.59 -1.52
CA LEU A 379 2.49 3.37 -2.60
C LEU A 379 2.73 4.40 -3.70
N GLN A 380 2.52 3.99 -4.94
CA GLN A 380 2.43 4.86 -6.11
C GLN A 380 1.02 4.75 -6.72
N ASP A 381 0.46 5.85 -7.20
CA ASP A 381 -0.90 5.94 -7.74
C ASP A 381 -0.96 6.51 -9.16
N THR A 382 -0.13 5.99 -10.07
CA THR A 382 -0.26 6.32 -11.49
C THR A 382 -1.56 5.78 -12.07
N TYR A 383 -2.38 6.67 -12.63
CA TYR A 383 -3.66 6.34 -13.25
C TYR A 383 -3.64 6.65 -14.76
N PRO A 384 -3.18 5.72 -15.61
CA PRO A 384 -2.97 6.00 -17.03
C PRO A 384 -4.24 5.85 -17.89
N ILE A 385 -5.35 5.33 -17.37
CA ILE A 385 -6.47 4.90 -18.19
C ILE A 385 -7.35 6.08 -18.63
N GLY A 386 -7.21 6.44 -19.90
CA GLY A 386 -8.03 7.47 -20.55
C GLY A 386 -7.60 8.91 -20.22
N VAL A 387 -6.55 9.09 -19.41
CA VAL A 387 -6.01 10.42 -19.07
C VAL A 387 -5.41 11.10 -20.30
N ASN A 388 -5.52 12.43 -20.37
CA ASN A 388 -4.71 13.23 -21.29
C ASN A 388 -3.49 13.76 -20.55
N ALA A 389 -2.36 13.08 -20.68
CA ALA A 389 -1.14 13.45 -19.95
C ALA A 389 -0.45 14.73 -20.45
N THR A 390 -0.90 15.29 -21.58
CA THR A 390 -0.31 16.51 -22.17
C THR A 390 -1.16 17.76 -21.98
N TRP A 391 -2.41 17.60 -21.55
CA TRP A 391 -3.35 18.72 -21.35
C TRP A 391 -4.34 18.44 -20.25
N SER A 392 -4.38 19.34 -19.25
CA SER A 392 -5.31 19.28 -18.14
C SER A 392 -6.72 19.66 -18.57
N THR A 393 -7.63 18.70 -18.57
CA THR A 393 -9.07 18.94 -18.82
C THR A 393 -9.76 19.69 -17.68
N VAL A 394 -9.21 19.60 -16.47
CA VAL A 394 -9.74 20.26 -15.26
C VAL A 394 -9.33 21.74 -15.23
N TRP A 395 -8.04 22.01 -15.46
CA TRP A 395 -7.49 23.36 -15.33
C TRP A 395 -7.37 24.10 -16.65
N ASN A 396 -7.54 23.41 -17.79
CA ASN A 396 -7.36 23.97 -19.13
C ASN A 396 -5.96 24.58 -19.33
N THR A 397 -4.94 23.83 -18.91
CA THR A 397 -3.51 24.17 -19.02
C THR A 397 -2.73 23.02 -19.66
N PRO A 398 -1.62 23.28 -20.37
CA PRO A 398 -0.75 22.21 -20.83
C PRO A 398 -0.06 21.56 -19.63
N CYS A 399 0.20 20.25 -19.74
CA CYS A 399 1.01 19.51 -18.79
C CYS A 399 2.40 19.28 -19.38
N THR A 400 3.40 19.75 -18.65
CA THR A 400 4.82 19.75 -19.00
C THR A 400 5.64 19.46 -17.72
N PRO A 401 6.95 19.21 -17.85
CA PRO A 401 7.80 19.08 -16.66
C PRO A 401 7.84 20.34 -15.76
N GLU A 402 7.39 21.50 -16.22
CA GLU A 402 7.44 22.78 -15.48
C GLU A 402 6.08 23.45 -15.25
N LEU A 403 4.97 22.86 -15.72
CA LEU A 403 3.64 23.46 -15.66
C LEU A 403 2.55 22.40 -15.80
N GLY A 404 1.44 22.59 -15.09
CA GLY A 404 0.21 21.80 -15.24
C GLY A 404 0.05 20.72 -14.19
N ASP A 405 -1.20 20.30 -14.02
CA ASP A 405 -1.60 19.11 -13.27
C ASP A 405 -2.61 18.33 -14.15
N CYS A 406 -2.23 17.10 -14.49
CA CYS A 406 -3.01 16.16 -15.29
C CYS A 406 -3.44 14.91 -14.49
N GLY A 407 -3.30 14.93 -13.16
CA GLY A 407 -3.60 13.81 -12.27
C GLY A 407 -2.52 12.73 -12.19
N CYS A 408 -1.54 12.73 -13.10
CA CYS A 408 -0.41 11.81 -13.10
C CYS A 408 0.85 12.58 -13.49
N ASP A 409 1.71 12.85 -12.51
CA ASP A 409 2.88 13.71 -12.71
C ASP A 409 3.92 13.08 -13.66
N ASN A 410 4.24 13.81 -14.74
CA ASN A 410 5.17 13.40 -15.81
C ASN A 410 4.87 12.04 -16.45
N CYS A 411 3.61 11.61 -16.44
CA CYS A 411 3.19 10.38 -17.11
C CYS A 411 3.02 10.59 -18.61
N GLU A 412 3.02 9.51 -19.39
CA GLU A 412 2.79 9.53 -20.84
C GLU A 412 1.33 9.22 -21.22
N GLY A 413 0.52 8.76 -20.26
CA GLY A 413 -0.88 8.37 -20.47
C GLY A 413 -1.03 6.96 -21.04
N ARG A 414 -0.19 6.03 -20.59
CA ARG A 414 -0.17 4.62 -21.05
C ARG A 414 0.10 3.66 -19.90
N LEU A 415 -0.26 2.39 -20.07
CA LEU A 415 -0.10 1.35 -19.04
C LEU A 415 1.33 1.29 -18.47
N GLU A 416 2.36 1.53 -19.30
CA GLU A 416 3.75 1.53 -18.87
C GLU A 416 4.08 2.57 -17.78
N ASP A 417 3.27 3.62 -17.61
CA ASP A 417 3.49 4.61 -16.53
C ASP A 417 3.51 3.94 -15.14
N ILE A 418 2.74 2.86 -14.96
CA ILE A 418 2.71 2.05 -13.73
C ILE A 418 4.05 1.35 -13.51
N ALA A 419 4.54 0.68 -14.56
CA ALA A 419 5.82 -0.02 -14.54
C ALA A 419 6.98 0.95 -14.27
N ASP A 420 6.99 2.07 -15.02
CA ASP A 420 8.02 3.10 -14.93
C ASP A 420 8.04 3.72 -13.52
N ARG A 421 6.87 4.01 -12.93
CA ARG A 421 6.82 4.58 -11.58
C ARG A 421 7.26 3.60 -10.49
N VAL A 422 6.84 2.33 -10.58
CA VAL A 422 7.28 1.29 -9.63
C VAL A 422 8.80 1.12 -9.68
N ASP A 423 9.38 1.00 -10.88
CA ASP A 423 10.83 0.85 -11.03
C ASP A 423 11.58 2.10 -10.53
N GLN A 424 11.10 3.31 -10.85
CA GLN A 424 11.69 4.56 -10.36
C GLN A 424 11.67 4.67 -8.83
N TYR A 425 10.57 4.30 -8.17
CA TYR A 425 10.51 4.33 -6.70
C TYR A 425 11.50 3.34 -6.08
N ARG A 426 11.63 2.15 -6.67
CA ARG A 426 12.60 1.13 -6.23
C ARG A 426 14.05 1.60 -6.42
N ASP A 427 14.35 2.24 -7.54
CA ASP A 427 15.67 2.82 -7.81
C ASP A 427 16.00 3.94 -6.81
N ARG A 428 15.03 4.81 -6.49
CA ARG A 428 15.22 5.85 -5.46
C ARG A 428 15.48 5.25 -4.09
N LEU A 429 14.73 4.21 -3.70
CA LEU A 429 14.99 3.47 -2.46
C LEU A 429 16.40 2.85 -2.46
N VAL A 430 16.87 2.33 -3.59
CA VAL A 430 18.26 1.88 -3.73
C VAL A 430 19.24 3.03 -3.51
N TRP A 431 19.03 4.18 -4.15
CA TRP A 431 19.93 5.34 -4.05
C TRP A 431 19.96 5.97 -2.66
N GLN A 432 18.86 5.85 -1.90
CA GLN A 432 18.78 6.25 -0.49
C GLN A 432 19.38 5.23 0.48
N GLY A 433 19.79 4.05 0.03
CA GLY A 433 20.19 2.94 0.91
C GLY A 433 19.03 2.29 1.65
N ARG A 434 17.79 2.53 1.22
CA ARG A 434 16.54 2.07 1.85
C ARG A 434 15.87 0.90 1.14
N THR A 435 16.50 0.33 0.10
CA THR A 435 15.95 -0.82 -0.65
C THR A 435 15.65 -2.05 0.21
N ARG A 436 16.20 -2.10 1.44
CA ARG A 436 15.95 -3.17 2.39
C ARG A 436 14.96 -2.77 3.47
N ASP A 437 14.72 -1.49 3.70
CA ASP A 437 13.89 -0.96 4.80
C ASP A 437 12.47 -0.60 4.35
N ALA A 438 12.30 -0.33 3.06
CA ALA A 438 11.01 0.03 2.48
C ALA A 438 10.73 -0.77 1.20
N VAL A 439 9.44 -0.95 0.91
CA VAL A 439 8.94 -1.64 -0.27
C VAL A 439 7.94 -0.77 -1.03
N VAL A 440 7.76 -1.08 -2.31
CA VAL A 440 6.81 -0.36 -3.17
C VAL A 440 5.53 -1.18 -3.29
N TRP A 441 4.40 -0.51 -3.10
CA TRP A 441 3.05 -1.01 -3.36
C TRP A 441 2.42 -0.16 -4.47
N SER A 442 1.28 -0.57 -5.01
CA SER A 442 0.64 0.16 -6.11
C SER A 442 -0.85 0.35 -5.90
N VAL A 443 -1.32 1.49 -6.37
CA VAL A 443 -2.72 1.91 -6.40
C VAL A 443 -3.17 1.98 -7.86
N PRO A 444 -3.64 0.87 -8.46
CA PRO A 444 -4.21 0.90 -9.80
C PRO A 444 -5.46 1.79 -9.89
N GLN A 445 -5.75 2.28 -11.09
CA GLN A 445 -6.96 3.05 -11.36
C GLN A 445 -8.15 2.09 -11.33
N ALA A 446 -9.04 2.24 -10.36
CA ALA A 446 -10.33 1.58 -10.33
C ALA A 446 -11.43 2.63 -10.18
N PHE A 447 -11.35 3.70 -10.97
CA PHE A 447 -12.30 4.82 -10.99
C PHE A 447 -12.24 5.55 -12.33
N GLY A 448 -13.09 6.54 -12.51
CA GLY A 448 -13.16 7.38 -13.70
C GLY A 448 -14.55 7.98 -13.89
N GLU A 449 -14.73 8.72 -14.98
CA GLU A 449 -15.86 9.65 -15.17
C GLU A 449 -15.82 10.83 -14.18
N GLU A 450 -14.62 11.17 -13.71
CA GLU A 450 -14.35 12.25 -12.77
C GLU A 450 -12.98 12.89 -13.01
N SER A 451 -12.84 14.16 -12.63
CA SER A 451 -11.59 14.93 -12.70
C SER A 451 -10.88 14.83 -14.06
N TYR A 452 -9.73 14.15 -14.11
CA TYR A 452 -8.87 14.00 -15.29
C TYR A 452 -9.24 12.80 -16.17
N TRP A 453 -10.03 11.85 -15.64
CA TRP A 453 -10.28 10.55 -16.25
C TRP A 453 -11.70 10.46 -16.82
N PRO A 454 -11.87 10.50 -18.15
CA PRO A 454 -13.19 10.56 -18.79
C PRO A 454 -13.97 9.24 -18.72
N ARG A 455 -13.33 8.13 -18.35
CA ARG A 455 -13.94 6.82 -18.26
C ARG A 455 -13.30 5.97 -17.18
N LYS A 456 -14.02 4.94 -16.75
CA LYS A 456 -13.50 3.86 -15.90
C LYS A 456 -12.68 2.85 -16.72
N PRO A 457 -11.73 2.15 -16.09
CA PRO A 457 -11.11 0.98 -16.71
C PRO A 457 -12.11 -0.16 -16.85
N THR A 458 -11.90 -0.97 -17.88
CA THR A 458 -12.51 -2.30 -17.97
C THR A 458 -11.87 -3.25 -16.95
N SER A 459 -12.52 -4.36 -16.62
CA SER A 459 -11.90 -5.38 -15.77
C SER A 459 -10.63 -5.99 -16.38
N GLN A 460 -10.47 -5.92 -17.71
CA GLN A 460 -9.28 -6.39 -18.40
C GLN A 460 -8.11 -5.43 -18.19
N GLU A 461 -8.36 -4.12 -18.33
CA GLU A 461 -7.38 -3.06 -18.05
C GLU A 461 -6.96 -3.10 -16.58
N LEU A 462 -7.92 -3.15 -15.64
CA LEU A 462 -7.58 -3.21 -14.22
C LEU A 462 -6.75 -4.45 -13.86
N ALA A 463 -7.05 -5.61 -14.46
CA ALA A 463 -6.23 -6.81 -14.28
C ALA A 463 -4.79 -6.61 -14.82
N LEU A 464 -4.62 -5.90 -15.94
CA LEU A 464 -3.29 -5.57 -16.46
C LEU A 464 -2.54 -4.63 -15.53
N GLU A 465 -3.18 -3.57 -15.03
CA GLU A 465 -2.57 -2.60 -14.12
C GLU A 465 -2.03 -3.30 -12.86
N MET A 466 -2.84 -4.17 -12.25
CA MET A 466 -2.47 -4.96 -11.07
C MET A 466 -1.30 -5.91 -11.35
N LEU A 467 -1.35 -6.64 -12.46
CA LEU A 467 -0.32 -7.63 -12.80
C LEU A 467 0.97 -6.99 -13.29
N LEU A 468 0.89 -5.85 -13.96
CA LEU A 468 2.04 -5.07 -14.40
C LEU A 468 2.81 -4.54 -13.19
N ALA A 469 2.10 -3.99 -12.19
CA ALA A 469 2.71 -3.60 -10.93
C ALA A 469 3.45 -4.78 -10.25
N ILE A 470 2.83 -5.96 -10.20
CA ILE A 470 3.45 -7.18 -9.65
C ILE A 470 4.70 -7.58 -10.45
N ASN A 471 4.64 -7.57 -11.79
CA ASN A 471 5.78 -7.88 -12.66
C ASN A 471 6.99 -6.96 -12.40
N HIS A 472 6.74 -5.72 -11.97
CA HIS A 472 7.76 -4.72 -11.67
C HIS A 472 8.18 -4.68 -10.18
N GLY A 473 7.67 -5.60 -9.37
CA GLY A 473 8.12 -5.80 -7.99
C GLY A 473 7.28 -5.09 -6.94
N SER A 474 6.06 -4.67 -7.28
CA SER A 474 5.08 -4.23 -6.28
C SER A 474 4.71 -5.40 -5.36
N LEU A 475 4.79 -5.17 -4.04
CA LEU A 475 4.52 -6.18 -3.02
C LEU A 475 3.14 -6.01 -2.34
N GLY A 476 2.29 -5.17 -2.90
CA GLY A 476 0.91 -4.99 -2.46
C GLY A 476 0.10 -4.18 -3.47
N ILE A 477 -1.15 -4.57 -3.68
CA ILE A 477 -2.03 -4.02 -4.70
C ILE A 477 -3.32 -3.53 -4.04
N MET A 478 -3.63 -2.26 -4.25
CA MET A 478 -4.72 -1.57 -3.60
C MET A 478 -5.37 -0.54 -4.53
N PRO A 479 -6.25 -0.93 -5.47
CA PRO A 479 -6.83 0.02 -6.41
C PRO A 479 -7.73 1.04 -5.72
N TRP A 480 -7.76 2.24 -6.28
CA TRP A 480 -8.68 3.32 -5.91
C TRP A 480 -9.85 3.34 -6.89
N ILE A 481 -11.09 3.00 -6.54
CA ILE A 481 -11.63 2.61 -5.23
C ILE A 481 -12.89 1.72 -5.40
N ASP A 482 -13.15 0.82 -4.43
CA ASP A 482 -14.44 0.13 -4.28
C ASP A 482 -15.42 0.97 -3.44
N ASN A 483 -16.52 1.41 -4.06
CA ASN A 483 -17.55 2.21 -3.38
C ASN A 483 -18.91 2.10 -4.09
N SER A 484 -19.92 2.76 -3.54
CA SER A 484 -21.29 2.78 -4.06
C SER A 484 -21.43 3.34 -5.48
N SER A 485 -20.47 4.15 -5.94
CA SER A 485 -20.44 4.74 -7.28
C SER A 485 -19.68 3.89 -8.30
N ASN A 486 -19.04 2.80 -7.86
CA ASN A 486 -18.25 1.93 -8.72
C ASN A 486 -18.59 0.44 -8.58
N ILE A 487 -19.87 0.14 -8.78
CA ILE A 487 -20.41 -1.23 -8.67
C ILE A 487 -19.78 -2.14 -9.74
N GLY A 488 -19.26 -3.28 -9.30
CA GLY A 488 -18.83 -4.39 -10.17
C GLY A 488 -17.36 -4.37 -10.59
N ILE A 489 -16.63 -3.27 -10.38
CA ILE A 489 -15.20 -3.21 -10.71
C ILE A 489 -14.38 -4.22 -9.90
N ARG A 490 -14.67 -4.30 -8.58
CA ARG A 490 -14.09 -5.26 -7.65
C ARG A 490 -14.43 -6.70 -8.04
N THR A 491 -15.70 -7.00 -8.34
CA THR A 491 -16.12 -8.35 -8.72
C THR A 491 -15.47 -8.81 -10.02
N GLY A 492 -15.31 -7.90 -11.00
CA GLY A 492 -14.73 -8.18 -12.32
C GLY A 492 -13.29 -8.67 -12.29
N VAL A 493 -12.51 -8.27 -11.27
CA VAL A 493 -11.12 -8.69 -11.07
C VAL A 493 -10.93 -9.74 -9.96
N SER A 494 -12.02 -10.22 -9.34
CA SER A 494 -11.97 -11.31 -8.36
C SER A 494 -11.28 -12.60 -8.85
N PRO A 495 -11.31 -12.98 -10.15
CA PRO A 495 -10.54 -14.13 -10.61
C PRO A 495 -9.03 -13.97 -10.38
N VAL A 496 -8.48 -12.76 -10.49
CA VAL A 496 -7.07 -12.47 -10.18
C VAL A 496 -6.83 -12.60 -8.67
N ALA A 497 -7.69 -11.99 -7.84
CA ALA A 497 -7.60 -12.06 -6.38
C ALA A 497 -7.55 -13.52 -5.87
N LYS A 498 -8.37 -14.42 -6.46
CA LYS A 498 -8.38 -15.84 -6.11
C LYS A 498 -7.09 -16.59 -6.44
N THR A 499 -6.26 -16.07 -7.34
CA THR A 499 -4.95 -16.66 -7.61
C THR A 499 -3.90 -16.31 -6.56
N ILE A 500 -4.08 -15.21 -5.82
CA ILE A 500 -3.07 -14.63 -4.92
C ILE A 500 -2.48 -15.65 -3.94
N PRO A 501 -3.26 -16.50 -3.24
CA PRO A 501 -2.68 -17.52 -2.36
C PRO A 501 -1.69 -18.47 -3.05
N THR A 502 -1.91 -18.75 -4.34
CA THR A 502 -1.00 -19.59 -5.15
C THR A 502 0.24 -18.82 -5.60
N LEU A 503 0.13 -17.50 -5.84
CA LEU A 503 1.24 -16.65 -6.30
C LEU A 503 2.18 -16.24 -5.16
N THR A 504 1.62 -15.99 -3.97
CA THR A 504 2.34 -15.55 -2.77
C THR A 504 3.67 -16.30 -2.54
N PRO A 505 3.74 -17.63 -2.51
CA PRO A 505 5.00 -18.33 -2.25
C PRO A 505 6.05 -18.17 -3.38
N TYR A 506 5.65 -17.84 -4.60
CA TYR A 506 6.58 -17.55 -5.70
C TYR A 506 7.07 -16.10 -5.67
N ILE A 507 6.17 -15.15 -5.41
CA ILE A 507 6.49 -13.71 -5.40
C ILE A 507 7.27 -13.34 -4.13
N LEU A 508 6.84 -13.86 -2.99
CA LEU A 508 7.38 -13.53 -1.66
C LEU A 508 8.29 -14.63 -1.08
N GLY A 509 8.59 -15.68 -1.86
CA GLY A 509 9.46 -16.76 -1.41
C GLY A 509 10.93 -16.38 -1.46
N GLY A 510 11.64 -16.40 -0.32
CA GLY A 510 13.06 -16.04 -0.25
C GLY A 510 14.03 -16.95 -1.03
N LYS A 511 13.55 -18.06 -1.61
CA LYS A 511 14.31 -18.95 -2.51
C LYS A 511 13.88 -18.84 -3.98
N SER A 512 12.94 -17.95 -4.27
CA SER A 512 12.43 -17.73 -5.62
C SER A 512 13.45 -16.98 -6.46
N VAL A 513 13.68 -17.43 -7.68
CA VAL A 513 14.54 -16.74 -8.65
C VAL A 513 13.65 -15.97 -9.61
N ILE A 514 13.77 -14.65 -9.57
CA ILE A 514 13.02 -13.73 -10.45
C ILE A 514 13.81 -13.55 -11.75
N SER A 515 13.15 -13.64 -12.89
CA SER A 515 13.75 -13.37 -14.20
C SER A 515 12.76 -12.64 -15.11
N ARG A 516 13.29 -11.70 -15.92
CA ARG A 516 12.57 -11.05 -17.03
C ARG A 516 13.02 -11.71 -18.34
N PRO A 517 12.31 -12.76 -18.80
CA PRO A 517 12.73 -13.53 -19.96
C PRO A 517 12.76 -12.68 -21.23
N LYS A 518 13.60 -13.07 -22.19
CA LYS A 518 13.62 -12.46 -23.51
C LYS A 518 12.30 -12.77 -24.23
N VAL A 519 11.62 -11.72 -24.68
CA VAL A 519 10.40 -11.81 -25.50
C VAL A 519 10.73 -11.48 -26.96
N THR A 520 10.17 -12.25 -27.89
CA THR A 520 10.34 -12.04 -29.34
C THR A 520 9.00 -12.20 -30.07
N GLY A 521 8.89 -11.64 -31.28
CA GLY A 521 7.69 -11.74 -32.12
C GLY A 521 6.68 -10.60 -31.94
N ALA A 522 6.69 -9.91 -30.80
CA ALA A 522 5.88 -8.73 -30.53
C ALA A 522 6.59 -7.76 -29.57
N ASN A 523 6.21 -6.49 -29.63
CA ASN A 523 6.64 -5.43 -28.71
C ASN A 523 5.54 -5.16 -27.66
N ARG A 524 5.86 -4.44 -26.58
CA ARG A 524 4.92 -4.11 -25.48
C ARG A 524 4.24 -5.37 -24.89
N ILE A 525 5.03 -6.44 -24.79
CA ILE A 525 4.67 -7.65 -24.07
C ILE A 525 5.53 -7.67 -22.81
N ASP A 526 4.90 -7.50 -21.66
CA ASP A 526 5.59 -7.52 -20.37
C ASP A 526 5.52 -8.91 -19.75
N VAL A 527 6.66 -9.42 -19.27
CA VAL A 527 6.77 -10.77 -18.75
C VAL A 527 7.75 -10.81 -17.59
N THR A 528 7.29 -11.39 -16.48
CA THR A 528 8.14 -11.77 -15.35
C THR A 528 7.90 -13.24 -14.99
N THR A 529 8.97 -13.90 -14.55
CA THR A 529 8.95 -15.28 -14.08
C THR A 529 9.54 -15.39 -12.69
N TRP A 530 8.99 -16.32 -11.90
CA TRP A 530 9.46 -16.67 -10.56
C TRP A 530 9.64 -18.18 -10.48
N SER A 531 10.88 -18.62 -10.35
CA SER A 531 11.22 -20.06 -10.33
C SER A 531 11.49 -20.54 -8.92
N MET A 532 10.77 -21.58 -8.49
CA MET A 532 10.96 -22.20 -7.18
C MET A 532 10.63 -23.70 -7.23
N GLY A 533 11.53 -24.54 -6.71
CA GLY A 533 11.28 -25.98 -6.56
C GLY A 533 11.04 -26.71 -7.90
N GLY A 534 11.68 -26.25 -8.99
CA GLY A 534 11.53 -26.83 -10.33
C GLY A 534 10.23 -26.45 -11.06
N LYS A 535 9.44 -25.54 -10.50
CA LYS A 535 8.26 -24.94 -11.14
C LYS A 535 8.52 -23.46 -11.40
N THR A 536 7.92 -22.93 -12.46
CA THR A 536 8.06 -21.51 -12.81
C THR A 536 6.70 -20.85 -12.89
N LEU A 537 6.43 -19.89 -12.01
CA LEU A 537 5.31 -18.97 -12.20
C LEU A 537 5.66 -18.01 -13.34
N LEU A 538 4.76 -17.90 -14.32
CA LEU A 538 4.80 -16.95 -15.43
C LEU A 538 3.62 -15.99 -15.30
N ILE A 539 3.89 -14.69 -15.34
CA ILE A 539 2.87 -13.65 -15.59
C ILE A 539 3.27 -12.93 -16.88
N ALA A 540 2.42 -13.01 -17.89
CA ALA A 540 2.67 -12.41 -19.20
C ALA A 540 1.48 -11.55 -19.66
N LEU A 541 1.77 -10.35 -20.13
CA LEU A 541 0.81 -9.28 -20.38
C LEU A 541 1.01 -8.72 -21.79
N ASN A 542 -0.08 -8.53 -22.53
CA ASN A 542 -0.09 -7.76 -23.77
C ASN A 542 -0.63 -6.36 -23.50
N LEU A 543 0.24 -5.35 -23.55
CA LEU A 543 -0.11 -3.95 -23.31
C LEU A 543 -0.57 -3.23 -24.60
N ASN A 544 -0.63 -3.94 -25.73
CA ASN A 544 -1.12 -3.38 -26.99
C ASN A 544 -2.65 -3.41 -27.07
N ASP A 545 -3.21 -2.41 -27.73
CA ASP A 545 -4.62 -2.40 -28.19
C ASP A 545 -4.86 -3.32 -29.42
N ALA A 546 -3.88 -4.16 -29.76
CA ALA A 546 -3.92 -5.10 -30.86
C ALA A 546 -3.56 -6.52 -30.40
N SER A 547 -4.10 -7.53 -31.09
CA SER A 547 -3.68 -8.91 -30.92
C SER A 547 -2.20 -9.06 -31.25
N ALA A 548 -1.50 -9.90 -30.49
CA ALA A 548 -0.07 -10.14 -30.66
C ALA A 548 0.25 -11.63 -30.54
N GLN A 549 1.33 -12.08 -31.17
CA GLN A 549 1.91 -13.40 -30.93
C GLN A 549 3.35 -13.22 -30.47
N ALA A 550 3.67 -13.74 -29.30
CA ALA A 550 4.99 -13.62 -28.71
C ALA A 550 5.57 -15.00 -28.35
N HIS A 551 6.90 -15.08 -28.35
CA HIS A 551 7.65 -16.23 -27.87
C HIS A 551 8.50 -15.80 -26.68
N ILE A 552 8.29 -16.46 -25.55
CA ILE A 552 8.94 -16.19 -24.28
C ILE A 552 10.02 -17.23 -24.06
N GLN A 553 11.28 -16.80 -23.99
CA GLN A 553 12.42 -17.69 -23.79
C GLN A 553 12.54 -18.07 -22.30
N LEU A 554 12.60 -19.36 -21.99
CA LEU A 554 12.67 -19.90 -20.63
C LEU A 554 13.91 -20.76 -20.45
N ASP A 555 14.45 -20.77 -19.23
CA ASP A 555 15.64 -21.57 -18.90
C ASP A 555 15.33 -23.07 -18.86
N GLN A 556 14.14 -23.47 -18.41
CA GLN A 556 13.60 -24.83 -18.49
C GLN A 556 12.06 -24.77 -18.61
N SER A 557 11.48 -25.39 -19.65
CA SER A 557 10.04 -25.69 -19.72
C SER A 557 9.88 -27.21 -19.54
N ASN A 558 9.21 -27.62 -18.46
CA ASN A 558 8.87 -29.02 -18.23
C ASN A 558 7.36 -29.16 -18.02
N SER A 559 6.71 -29.83 -18.98
CA SER A 559 5.32 -30.33 -18.92
C SER A 559 4.21 -29.27 -18.97
N ASN A 560 2.98 -29.75 -19.16
CA ASN A 560 1.80 -28.96 -19.53
C ASN A 560 1.55 -27.80 -18.55
N PRO A 561 1.32 -26.57 -19.05
CA PRO A 561 1.14 -25.39 -18.22
C PRO A 561 -0.16 -25.49 -17.42
N THR A 562 -0.10 -25.18 -16.13
CA THR A 562 -1.28 -25.00 -15.29
C THR A 562 -1.69 -23.54 -15.32
N VAL A 563 -2.71 -23.21 -16.11
CA VAL A 563 -3.25 -21.85 -16.19
C VAL A 563 -4.07 -21.55 -14.92
N LEU A 564 -3.65 -20.54 -14.17
CA LEU A 564 -4.33 -20.05 -12.96
C LEU A 564 -5.35 -18.96 -13.31
N PHE A 565 -4.99 -18.10 -14.25
CA PHE A 565 -5.83 -17.03 -14.77
C PHE A 565 -5.45 -16.78 -16.23
N GLN A 566 -6.45 -16.57 -17.09
CA GLN A 566 -6.23 -16.06 -18.43
C GLN A 566 -7.43 -15.22 -18.85
N ASN A 567 -7.15 -14.16 -19.58
CA ASN A 567 -8.17 -13.33 -20.21
C ASN A 567 -7.67 -12.94 -21.60
N GLY A 568 -8.30 -13.45 -22.65
CA GLY A 568 -7.89 -13.14 -24.03
C GLY A 568 -6.56 -13.78 -24.44
N VAL A 569 -6.13 -14.88 -23.81
CA VAL A 569 -4.85 -15.52 -24.10
C VAL A 569 -5.02 -16.99 -24.51
N LYS A 570 -4.18 -17.45 -25.44
CA LYS A 570 -4.04 -18.85 -25.82
C LYS A 570 -2.57 -19.26 -25.85
N ILE A 571 -2.20 -20.25 -25.03
CA ILE A 571 -0.87 -20.86 -25.10
C ILE A 571 -0.76 -21.70 -26.38
N LEU A 572 0.33 -21.51 -27.11
CA LEU A 572 0.69 -22.25 -28.32
C LEU A 572 1.62 -23.42 -27.95
N LYS A 573 1.95 -24.27 -28.92
CA LYS A 573 2.77 -25.46 -28.69
C LYS A 573 4.12 -25.08 -28.04
N GLU A 574 4.41 -25.70 -26.90
CA GLU A 574 5.64 -25.46 -26.15
C GLU A 574 6.83 -26.16 -26.80
N SER A 575 7.97 -25.49 -26.75
CA SER A 575 9.28 -26.10 -26.97
C SER A 575 10.02 -26.13 -25.64
N LYS A 576 11.02 -27.01 -25.49
CA LYS A 576 11.77 -27.16 -24.23
C LYS A 576 12.31 -25.84 -23.62
N ASN A 577 12.53 -24.81 -24.44
CA ASN A 577 13.16 -23.56 -24.03
C ASN A 577 12.33 -22.32 -24.39
N ALA A 578 11.10 -22.48 -24.86
CA ALA A 578 10.24 -21.34 -25.17
C ALA A 578 8.76 -21.70 -25.18
N VAL A 579 7.94 -20.77 -24.67
CA VAL A 579 6.48 -20.83 -24.72
C VAL A 579 6.01 -19.80 -25.74
N GLY A 580 5.26 -20.26 -26.75
CA GLY A 580 4.56 -19.38 -27.67
C GLY A 580 3.21 -18.99 -27.08
N ILE A 581 2.83 -17.72 -27.15
CA ILE A 581 1.54 -17.24 -26.63
C ILE A 581 0.89 -16.33 -27.68
N GLN A 582 -0.39 -16.57 -27.93
CA GLN A 582 -1.25 -15.69 -28.71
C GLN A 582 -2.12 -14.87 -27.76
N PHE A 583 -2.05 -13.56 -27.92
CA PHE A 583 -2.72 -12.55 -27.10
C PHE A 583 -3.78 -11.83 -27.92
N GLN A 584 -4.94 -11.57 -27.32
CA GLN A 584 -5.89 -10.54 -27.75
C GLN A 584 -5.41 -9.15 -27.30
N PRO A 585 -5.99 -8.04 -27.77
CA PRO A 585 -5.73 -6.72 -27.19
C PRO A 585 -5.88 -6.75 -25.68
N LEU A 586 -5.00 -6.06 -24.95
CA LEU A 586 -5.11 -5.85 -23.51
C LEU A 586 -5.42 -7.14 -22.73
N SER A 587 -4.58 -8.16 -22.93
CA SER A 587 -4.79 -9.52 -22.42
C SER A 587 -3.66 -9.98 -21.51
N SER A 588 -3.97 -10.93 -20.63
CA SER A 588 -3.06 -11.35 -19.56
C SER A 588 -3.21 -12.83 -19.26
N ILE A 589 -2.11 -13.46 -18.85
CA ILE A 589 -2.09 -14.83 -18.38
C ILE A 589 -1.19 -14.99 -17.15
N ILE A 590 -1.64 -15.84 -16.24
CA ILE A 590 -0.90 -16.33 -15.09
C ILE A 590 -0.87 -17.86 -15.20
N ALA A 591 0.32 -18.44 -15.29
CA ALA A 591 0.49 -19.88 -15.44
C ALA A 591 1.65 -20.39 -14.59
N ILE A 592 1.54 -21.63 -14.13
CA ILE A 592 2.68 -22.39 -13.59
C ILE A 592 3.16 -23.34 -14.69
N LEU A 593 4.43 -23.20 -15.05
CA LEU A 593 5.15 -24.01 -16.02
C LEU A 593 6.03 -25.07 -15.35
#